data_AF-A0A925SZ39-F1
#
_entry.id   AF-A0A925SZ39-F1
#
_cell.length_a   1.000
_cell.length_b   1.000
_cell.length_c   1.000
_cell.angle_alpha   90.00
_cell.angle_beta   90.00
_cell.angle_gamma   90.00
#
_symmetry.space_group_name_H-M   'P 1'
#
loop_
_entity.id
_entity.type
_entity.pdbx_description
1 polymer ?
#
loop_
_entity_poly.entity_id
_entity_poly.type
_entity_poly.pdbx_seq_one_letter_code
_entity_poly.pdbx_strand_id
1 'polypeptide(L)'
;NRRYLYFANKADIEGQNDVAALFRSTAEGETGHAHGHLDYLAVVGDPATDLPIGSSRQNLKAAVAGETHEYTDMYPGMAKAARGEGFEEIGDWFETLAKAERSHANRFQKALDQLTD
;
A
#
# COMPACT_ATOMS: atom_id res chain seq x y z
N ASN A 1 -4.00 11.54 -0.40
CA ASN A 1 -3.27 11.32 0.88
C ASN A 1 -4.13 10.53 1.87
N ARG A 2 -3.66 9.38 2.38
CA ARG A 2 -4.45 8.50 3.28
C ARG A 2 -4.80 9.15 4.63
N ARG A 3 -3.94 10.02 5.17
CA ARG A 3 -4.21 10.74 6.44
C ARG A 3 -5.44 11.62 6.33
N TYR A 4 -5.57 12.38 5.25
CA TYR A 4 -6.71 13.28 5.05
C TYR A 4 -8.04 12.52 4.91
N LEU A 5 -8.05 11.34 4.27
CA LEU A 5 -9.25 10.49 4.24
C LEU A 5 -9.61 9.97 5.64
N TYR A 6 -8.62 9.59 6.45
CA TYR A 6 -8.87 9.19 7.84
C TYR A 6 -9.40 10.37 8.68
N PHE A 7 -8.87 11.58 8.48
CA PHE A 7 -9.36 12.79 9.15
C PHE A 7 -10.78 13.15 8.71
N ALA A 8 -11.11 12.97 7.44
CA ALA A 8 -12.48 13.15 6.95
C ALA A 8 -13.46 12.21 7.68
N ASN A 9 -13.09 10.95 7.88
CA ASN A 9 -13.94 10.02 8.65
C ASN A 9 -14.13 10.45 10.11
N LYS A 10 -13.10 11.03 10.74
CA LYS A 10 -13.23 11.62 12.08
C LYS A 10 -14.18 12.82 12.08
N ALA A 11 -14.03 13.71 11.10
CA ALA A 11 -14.92 14.85 10.92
C ALA A 11 -16.39 14.43 10.67
N ASP A 12 -16.63 13.34 9.93
CA ASP A 12 -18.00 12.81 9.77
C ASP A 12 -18.59 12.35 11.12
N ILE A 13 -17.81 11.65 11.94
CA ILE A 13 -18.24 11.20 13.28
C ILE A 13 -18.59 12.40 14.17
N GLU A 14 -17.87 13.51 14.01
CA GLU A 14 -18.12 14.77 14.72
C GLU A 14 -19.28 15.60 14.13
N GLY A 15 -19.85 15.19 12.99
CA GLY A 15 -20.90 15.93 12.28
C GLY A 15 -20.40 17.17 11.53
N GLN A 16 -19.08 17.32 11.34
CA GLN A 16 -18.43 18.45 10.68
C GLN A 16 -18.37 18.24 9.16
N ASN A 17 -19.52 18.25 8.51
CA ASN A 17 -19.67 17.88 7.09
C ASN A 17 -18.77 18.70 6.14
N ASP A 18 -18.71 20.02 6.33
CA ASP A 18 -17.90 20.90 5.46
C ASP A 18 -16.39 20.64 5.63
N VAL A 19 -15.96 20.33 6.86
CA VAL A 19 -14.57 19.98 7.17
C VAL A 19 -14.21 18.63 6.55
N ALA A 20 -15.12 17.65 6.63
CA ALA A 20 -14.91 16.35 6.01
C ALA A 20 -14.82 16.46 4.48
N ALA A 21 -15.66 17.29 3.86
CA ALA A 21 -15.61 17.59 2.43
C ALA A 21 -14.28 18.26 2.04
N LEU A 22 -13.80 19.22 2.83
CA LEU A 22 -12.51 19.87 2.62
C LEU A 22 -11.35 18.87 2.66
N PHE A 23 -11.32 17.99 3.67
CA PHE A 23 -10.29 16.95 3.76
C PHE A 23 -10.31 16.00 2.57
N ARG A 24 -11.49 15.57 2.12
CA ARG A 24 -11.63 14.70 0.94
C ARG A 24 -11.16 15.38 -0.34
N SER A 25 -11.59 16.62 -0.57
CA SER A 25 -11.16 17.41 -1.74
C SER A 25 -9.63 17.59 -1.75
N THR A 26 -9.05 17.90 -0.60
CA THR A 26 -7.59 17.99 -0.46
C THR A 26 -6.93 16.63 -0.73
N ALA A 27 -7.47 15.54 -0.18
CA ALA A 27 -6.92 14.20 -0.38
C ALA A 27 -6.88 13.77 -1.85
N GLU A 28 -7.84 14.22 -2.64
CA GLU A 28 -7.91 14.03 -4.10
C GLU A 28 -6.81 14.82 -4.82
N GLY A 29 -6.62 16.10 -4.46
CA GLY A 29 -5.49 16.89 -4.96
C GLY A 29 -4.13 16.22 -4.70
N GLU A 30 -3.95 15.66 -3.50
CA GLU A 30 -2.72 14.92 -3.15
C GLU A 30 -2.54 13.63 -3.96
N THR A 31 -3.60 13.05 -4.51
CA THR A 31 -3.47 11.92 -5.45
C THR A 31 -2.81 12.40 -6.75
N GLY A 32 -3.22 13.57 -7.25
CA GLY A 32 -2.59 14.21 -8.42
C GLY A 32 -1.10 14.50 -8.20
N HIS A 33 -0.73 15.02 -7.03
CA HIS A 33 0.68 15.24 -6.67
C HIS A 33 1.49 13.93 -6.69
N ALA A 34 0.96 12.87 -6.08
CA ALA A 34 1.63 11.57 -6.04
C ALA A 34 1.81 10.95 -7.44
N HIS A 35 0.80 11.05 -8.32
CA HIS A 35 0.91 10.59 -9.70
C HIS A 35 1.97 11.38 -10.47
N GLY A 36 2.00 12.71 -10.33
CA GLY A 36 3.05 13.53 -10.93
C GLY A 36 4.46 13.16 -10.46
N HIS A 37 4.63 12.76 -9.19
CA HIS A 37 5.91 12.22 -8.71
C HIS A 37 6.25 10.87 -9.36
N LEU A 38 5.28 9.96 -9.50
CA LEU A 38 5.50 8.66 -10.13
C LEU A 38 5.85 8.79 -11.62
N ASP A 39 5.33 9.80 -12.33
CA ASP A 39 5.72 10.07 -13.72
C ASP A 39 7.24 10.36 -13.84
N TYR A 40 7.80 11.12 -12.89
CA TYR A 40 9.26 11.36 -12.86
C TYR A 40 10.05 10.16 -12.35
N LEU A 41 9.54 9.42 -11.37
CA LEU A 41 10.22 8.24 -10.83
C LEU A 41 10.22 7.06 -11.81
N ALA A 42 9.25 6.98 -12.72
CA ALA A 42 9.16 5.88 -13.67
C ALA A 42 10.42 5.68 -14.53
N VAL A 43 11.22 6.73 -14.74
CA VAL A 43 12.49 6.64 -15.48
C VAL A 43 13.62 6.00 -14.69
N VAL A 44 13.51 5.93 -13.36
CA VAL A 44 14.52 5.35 -12.46
C VAL A 44 14.05 4.08 -11.75
N GLY A 45 12.73 3.82 -11.70
CA GLY A 45 12.15 2.62 -11.11
C GLY A 45 11.08 2.92 -10.05
N ASP A 46 10.41 1.85 -9.63
CA ASP A 46 9.44 1.85 -8.55
C ASP A 46 10.13 2.16 -7.23
N PRO A 47 9.73 3.21 -6.50
CA PRO A 47 10.39 3.58 -5.24
C PRO A 47 10.29 2.52 -4.13
N ALA A 48 9.39 1.53 -4.25
CA ALA A 48 9.26 0.45 -3.28
C ALA A 48 10.17 -0.75 -3.59
N THR A 49 10.58 -0.94 -4.84
CA THR A 49 11.25 -2.19 -5.28
C THR A 49 12.44 -2.00 -6.20
N ASP A 50 12.72 -0.77 -6.64
CA ASP A 50 13.68 -0.41 -7.69
C ASP A 50 13.43 -1.09 -9.06
N LEU A 51 12.33 -1.83 -9.22
CA LEU A 51 11.96 -2.48 -10.48
C LEU A 51 11.31 -1.48 -11.43
N PRO A 52 11.37 -1.68 -12.77
CA PRO A 52 10.80 -0.73 -13.71
C PRO A 52 9.29 -0.49 -13.52
N ILE A 53 8.86 0.78 -13.59
CA ILE A 53 7.45 1.16 -13.79
C ILE A 53 7.20 1.29 -15.29
N GLY A 54 6.11 0.70 -15.80
CA GLY A 54 5.76 0.84 -17.21
C GLY A 54 4.61 -0.07 -17.64
N SER A 55 4.92 -1.06 -18.46
CA SER A 55 3.91 -2.00 -18.97
C SER A 55 3.23 -2.77 -17.85
N SER A 56 2.03 -3.31 -18.10
CA SER A 56 1.32 -4.14 -17.14
C SER A 56 2.19 -5.30 -16.63
N ARG A 57 3.00 -5.91 -17.49
CA ARG A 57 3.95 -6.96 -17.09
C ARG A 57 5.03 -6.46 -16.14
N GLN A 58 5.57 -5.26 -16.37
CA GLN A 58 6.56 -4.65 -15.48
C GLN A 58 5.93 -4.32 -14.12
N ASN A 59 4.76 -3.69 -14.13
CA ASN A 59 4.05 -3.31 -12.91
C ASN A 59 3.64 -4.54 -12.08
N LEU A 60 3.19 -5.62 -12.72
CA LEU A 60 2.87 -6.88 -12.03
C LEU A 60 4.10 -7.51 -11.39
N LYS A 61 5.28 -7.45 -12.04
CA LYS A 61 6.53 -7.94 -11.46
C LYS A 61 6.94 -7.12 -10.23
N ALA A 62 6.85 -5.79 -10.33
CA ALA A 62 7.12 -4.89 -9.20
C ALA A 62 6.18 -5.17 -8.02
N ALA A 63 4.87 -5.29 -8.29
CA ALA A 63 3.88 -5.62 -7.27
C ALA A 63 4.15 -6.99 -6.62
N VAL A 64 4.42 -8.05 -7.39
CA VAL A 64 4.75 -9.37 -6.82
C VAL A 64 5.99 -9.30 -5.93
N ALA A 65 7.02 -8.56 -6.33
CA ALA A 65 8.25 -8.43 -5.55
C ALA A 65 7.99 -7.72 -4.21
N GLY A 66 7.28 -6.59 -4.23
CA GLY A 66 6.93 -5.84 -3.03
C GLY A 66 6.07 -6.67 -2.08
N GLU A 67 4.94 -7.19 -2.57
CA GLU A 67 4.03 -8.02 -1.79
C GLU A 67 4.73 -9.25 -1.20
N THR A 68 5.66 -9.88 -1.95
CA THR A 68 6.45 -11.00 -1.46
C THR A 68 7.32 -10.61 -0.28
N HIS A 69 8.09 -9.53 -0.40
CA HIS A 69 8.90 -9.03 0.70
C HIS A 69 8.06 -8.70 1.94
N GLU A 70 6.87 -8.12 1.74
CA GLU A 70 5.96 -7.78 2.82
C GLU A 70 5.53 -9.01 3.63
N TYR A 71 5.10 -10.09 2.97
CA TYR A 71 4.63 -11.29 3.67
C TYR A 71 5.73 -12.24 4.12
N THR A 72 6.91 -12.24 3.49
CA THR A 72 8.01 -13.15 3.88
C THR A 72 8.85 -12.60 5.01
N ASP A 73 9.09 -11.28 5.02
CA ASP A 73 10.11 -10.68 5.88
C ASP A 73 9.55 -9.52 6.71
N MET A 74 8.95 -8.52 6.07
CA MET A 74 8.60 -7.26 6.74
C MET A 74 7.55 -7.48 7.85
N TYR A 75 6.36 -7.98 7.51
CA TYR A 75 5.30 -8.17 8.50
C TYR A 75 5.63 -9.25 9.53
N PRO A 76 6.25 -10.40 9.19
CA PRO A 76 6.72 -11.35 10.21
C PRO A 76 7.74 -10.73 11.17
N GLY A 77 8.66 -9.91 10.67
CA GLY A 77 9.62 -9.16 11.49
C GLY A 77 8.94 -8.18 12.43
N MET A 78 7.98 -7.40 11.91
CA MET A 78 7.19 -6.46 12.70
C MET A 78 6.34 -7.17 13.76
N ALA A 79 5.69 -8.29 13.42
CA ALA A 79 4.93 -9.09 14.37
C ALA A 79 5.80 -9.62 15.52
N LYS A 80 6.98 -10.13 15.19
CA LYS A 80 7.95 -10.60 16.21
C LYS A 80 8.41 -9.46 17.11
N ALA A 81 8.70 -8.29 16.56
CA ALA A 81 9.10 -7.11 17.33
C ALA A 81 7.96 -6.65 18.26
N ALA A 82 6.74 -6.54 17.75
CA ALA A 82 5.55 -6.15 18.53
C ALA A 82 5.33 -7.08 19.73
N ARG A 83 5.43 -8.40 19.55
CA ARG A 83 5.33 -9.37 20.66
C ARG A 83 6.49 -9.28 21.64
N GLY A 84 7.71 -9.06 21.13
CA GLY A 84 8.89 -8.82 21.97
C GLY A 84 8.75 -7.59 22.88
N GLU A 85 7.96 -6.60 22.46
CA GLU A 85 7.65 -5.38 23.21
C GLU A 85 6.34 -5.47 24.03
N GLY A 86 5.63 -6.62 23.98
CA GLY A 86 4.40 -6.86 24.74
C GLY A 86 3.11 -6.38 24.06
N PHE A 87 3.16 -6.01 22.79
CA PHE A 87 2.00 -5.59 21.99
C PHE A 87 1.36 -6.76 21.23
N GLU A 88 0.76 -7.71 21.95
CA GLU A 88 0.21 -8.94 21.36
C GLU A 88 -0.82 -8.68 20.25
N GLU A 89 -1.79 -7.79 20.47
CA GLU A 89 -2.83 -7.48 19.47
C GLU A 89 -2.24 -6.84 18.19
N ILE A 90 -1.18 -6.04 18.33
CA ILE A 90 -0.48 -5.47 17.17
C ILE A 90 0.32 -6.56 16.45
N GLY A 91 0.90 -7.50 17.19
CA GLY A 91 1.52 -8.71 16.63
C GLY A 91 0.55 -9.52 15.77
N ASP A 92 -0.65 -9.79 16.28
CA ASP A 92 -1.71 -10.51 15.57
C ASP A 92 -2.21 -9.73 14.34
N TRP A 93 -2.26 -8.40 14.44
CA TRP A 93 -2.59 -7.54 13.32
C TRP A 93 -1.55 -7.66 12.19
N PHE A 94 -0.26 -7.58 12.50
CA PHE A 94 0.79 -7.75 11.50
C PHE A 94 0.78 -9.14 10.86
N GLU A 95 0.48 -10.20 11.60
CA GLU A 95 0.31 -11.53 11.00
C GLU A 95 -0.92 -11.64 10.09
N THR A 96 -1.98 -10.88 10.40
CA THR A 96 -3.15 -10.78 9.53
C THR A 96 -2.81 -10.07 8.23
N LEU A 97 -2.01 -8.99 8.29
CA LEU A 97 -1.50 -8.30 7.10
C LEU A 97 -0.59 -9.21 6.26
N ALA A 98 0.34 -9.96 6.88
CA ALA A 98 1.17 -10.93 6.14
C ALA A 98 0.32 -11.95 5.35
N LYS A 99 -0.80 -12.41 5.90
CA LYS A 99 -1.73 -13.31 5.18
C LYS A 99 -2.43 -12.61 4.01
N ALA A 100 -2.77 -11.32 4.16
CA ALA A 100 -3.37 -10.52 3.10
C ALA A 100 -2.39 -10.30 1.94
N GLU A 101 -1.16 -9.87 2.24
CA GLU A 101 -0.14 -9.62 1.20
C GLU A 101 0.27 -10.91 0.48
N ARG A 102 0.30 -12.05 1.19
CA ARG A 102 0.47 -13.36 0.52
C ARG A 102 -0.65 -13.65 -0.49
N SER A 103 -1.88 -13.25 -0.17
CA SER A 103 -3.02 -13.38 -1.10
C SER A 103 -2.86 -12.43 -2.30
N HIS A 104 -2.41 -11.19 -2.08
CA HIS A 104 -2.13 -10.23 -3.15
C HIS A 104 -1.02 -10.72 -4.08
N ALA A 105 0.13 -11.15 -3.53
CA ALA A 105 1.24 -11.73 -4.30
C ALA A 105 0.77 -12.88 -5.19
N ASN A 106 -0.02 -13.82 -4.65
CA ASN A 106 -0.56 -14.95 -5.42
C ASN A 106 -1.49 -14.50 -6.56
N ARG A 107 -2.32 -13.47 -6.32
CA ARG A 107 -3.25 -12.94 -7.34
C ARG A 107 -2.49 -12.21 -8.45
N PHE A 108 -1.50 -11.40 -8.10
CA PHE A 108 -0.66 -10.70 -9.08
C PHE A 108 0.22 -11.67 -9.87
N GLN A 109 0.80 -12.68 -9.23
CA GLN A 109 1.57 -13.72 -9.93
C GLN A 109 0.69 -14.47 -10.93
N LYS A 110 -0.51 -14.88 -10.52
CA LYS A 110 -1.46 -15.54 -11.43
C LYS A 110 -1.83 -14.64 -12.62
N ALA A 111 -2.06 -13.35 -12.38
CA ALA A 111 -2.33 -12.39 -13.46
C ALA A 111 -1.13 -12.25 -14.40
N LEU A 112 0.09 -12.23 -13.86
CA LEU A 112 1.33 -12.15 -14.64
C LEU A 112 1.55 -13.39 -15.51
N ASP A 113 1.26 -14.58 -14.98
CA ASP A 113 1.37 -15.86 -15.70
C ASP A 113 0.36 -15.96 -16.85
N GLN A 114 -0.80 -15.34 -16.70
CA GLN A 114 -1.89 -15.37 -17.67
C GLN A 114 -1.85 -14.20 -18.67
N LEU A 115 -1.08 -13.14 -18.38
CA LEU A 115 -0.98 -11.96 -19.23
C LEU A 115 -0.37 -12.33 -20.57
N THR A 116 -1.08 -12.01 -21.64
CA THR A 116 -0.62 -12.09 -23.03
C THR A 116 -0.49 -10.67 -23.56
N ASP A 117 0.74 -10.20 -23.75
CA ASP A 117 1.11 -8.85 -24.17
C ASP A 117 2.30 -8.86 -25.14
#